data_AF-A0A7C2DF63-F1
#
_entry.id   AF-A0A7C2DF63-F1
#
_cell.length_a   1.000
_cell.length_b   1.000
_cell.length_c   1.000
_cell.angle_alpha   90.00
_cell.angle_beta   90.00
_cell.angle_gamma   90.00
#
_symmetry.space_group_name_H-M   'P 1'
#
loop_
_entity.id
_entity.type
_entity.pdbx_description
1 polymer ?
#
loop_
_entity_poly.entity_id
_entity_poly.type
_entity_poly.pdbx_seq_one_letter_code
_entity_poly.pdbx_strand_id
1 'polypeptide(L)' 'MPDARPRPSSERTVRLLVAVRGLSGHVYGPGTAVRVRGFGSSVDGFVGGDWLPLSWWEFSEGVEDPTA' A
#
# COMPACT_ATOMS: atom_id res chain seq x y z
N MET A 1 2.47 28.63 13.66
CA MET A 1 1.93 27.26 13.49
C MET A 1 1.92 26.99 12.00
N PRO A 2 2.72 26.06 11.45
CA PRO A 2 2.71 25.83 10.02
C PRO A 2 1.40 25.15 9.63
N ASP A 3 0.82 25.66 8.55
CA ASP A 3 -0.37 25.18 7.86
C ASP A 3 -0.24 23.68 7.59
N ALA A 4 -0.99 22.85 8.31
CA ALA A 4 -1.10 21.42 8.05
C ALA A 4 -1.99 21.24 6.81
N ARG A 5 -1.47 21.59 5.62
CA ARG A 5 -2.08 21.12 4.38
C ARG A 5 -2.20 19.60 4.52
N PRO A 6 -3.39 19.00 4.37
CA PRO A 6 -3.47 17.57 4.23
C PRO A 6 -2.54 17.23 3.07
N ARG A 7 -1.47 16.46 3.34
CA ARG A 7 -0.67 15.91 2.25
C ARG A 7 -1.67 15.23 1.33
N PRO A 8 -1.63 15.46 0.00
CA PRO A 8 -2.48 14.70 -0.91
C PRO A 8 -2.35 13.25 -0.48
N SER A 9 -3.47 12.55 -0.28
CA SER A 9 -3.40 11.16 0.15
C SER A 9 -2.71 10.39 -0.96
N SER A 10 -1.37 10.29 -0.93
CA SER A 10 -0.58 9.72 -2.01
C SER A 10 -0.91 8.24 -2.03
N GLU A 11 -1.82 7.91 -2.93
CA GLU A 11 -1.96 6.56 -3.37
C GLU A 11 -0.70 6.24 -4.19
N ARG A 12 -0.06 5.12 -3.89
CA ARG A 12 1.15 4.69 -4.58
C ARG A 12 1.11 3.20 -4.83
N THR A 13 1.81 2.77 -5.86
CA THR A 13 1.96 1.34 -6.14
C THR A 13 3.24 0.83 -5.50
N VAL A 14 3.11 -0.20 -4.68
CA VAL A 14 4.21 -0.91 -4.01
C VAL A 14 4.27 -2.35 -4.50
N ARG A 15 5.34 -3.06 -4.17
CA ARG A 15 5.43 -4.50 -4.36
C ARG A 15 5.47 -5.22 -3.03
N LEU A 16 4.74 -6.33 -2.91
CA LEU A 16 4.87 -7.22 -1.76
C LEU A 16 6.29 -7.79 -1.68
N LEU A 17 6.86 -7.80 -0.48
CA LEU A 17 8.15 -8.43 -0.19
C LEU A 17 7.97 -9.85 0.35
N VAL A 18 6.82 -10.11 0.98
CA VAL A 18 6.44 -11.42 1.55
C VAL A 18 5.06 -11.84 1.05
N ALA A 19 4.69 -13.09 1.29
CA ALA A 19 3.34 -13.56 1.00
C ALA A 19 2.35 -12.99 2.02
N VAL A 20 1.26 -12.38 1.55
CA VAL A 20 0.23 -11.76 2.39
C VAL A 20 -1.13 -12.34 2.03
N ARG A 21 -1.93 -12.68 3.05
CA ARG A 21 -3.32 -13.11 2.88
C ARG A 21 -4.24 -11.89 2.85
N GLY A 22 -4.99 -11.73 1.77
CA GLY A 22 -6.04 -10.72 1.67
C GLY A 22 -7.29 -11.11 2.47
N LEU A 23 -8.21 -10.16 2.64
CA LEU A 23 -9.47 -10.38 3.36
C LEU A 23 -10.36 -11.43 2.68
N SER A 24 -10.21 -11.64 1.37
CA SER A 24 -10.87 -12.74 0.64
C SER A 24 -10.37 -14.15 1.03
N GLY A 25 -9.24 -14.24 1.73
CA GLY A 25 -8.53 -15.47 2.03
C GLY A 25 -7.50 -15.88 0.97
N HIS A 26 -7.44 -15.19 -0.17
CA HIS A 26 -6.41 -15.40 -1.19
C HIS A 26 -5.02 -14.99 -0.66
N VAL A 27 -3.98 -15.73 -1.02
CA VAL A 27 -2.60 -15.43 -0.64
C VAL A 27 -1.85 -14.89 -1.84
N TYR A 28 -1.46 -13.62 -1.76
CA TYR A 28 -0.66 -12.95 -2.78
C TYR A 28 0.82 -13.14 -2.45
N GLY A 29 1.59 -13.60 -3.43
CA GLY A 29 3.03 -13.84 -3.26
C GLY A 29 3.87 -12.55 -3.35
N PRO A 30 5.16 -12.65 -2.99
CA PRO A 30 6.13 -11.58 -3.23
C PRO A 30 6.15 -11.10 -4.68
N GLY A 31 6.40 -9.81 -4.90
CA GLY A 31 6.45 -9.16 -6.20
C GLY A 31 5.08 -8.66 -6.72
N THR A 32 3.98 -9.09 -6.10
CA THR A 32 2.63 -8.61 -6.43
C THR A 32 2.53 -7.10 -6.27
N ALA A 33 2.01 -6.42 -7.30
CA ALA A 33 1.78 -4.99 -7.25
C ALA A 33 0.52 -4.68 -6.44
N VAL A 34 0.62 -3.77 -5.48
CA VAL A 34 -0.46 -3.38 -4.57
C VAL A 34 -0.61 -1.87 -4.57
N ARG A 35 -1.84 -1.39 -4.73
CA ARG A 35 -2.15 0.03 -4.54
C ARG A 35 -2.34 0.27 -3.05
N VAL A 36 -1.51 1.12 -2.45
CA VAL A 36 -1.62 1.46 -1.03
C VAL A 36 -2.03 2.90 -0.86
N ARG A 37 -2.80 3.17 0.19
CA ARG A 37 -3.14 4.53 0.60
C ARG A 37 -2.69 4.75 2.03
N GLY A 38 -1.99 5.86 2.26
CA GLY A 38 -1.51 6.25 3.60
C GLY A 38 -0.01 6.11 3.80
N PHE A 39 0.42 6.47 5.00
CA PHE A 39 1.82 6.52 5.41
C PHE A 39 1.94 6.07 6.86
N GLY A 40 3.09 5.49 7.22
CA GLY A 40 3.37 5.04 8.58
C GLY A 40 3.74 3.56 8.63
N SER A 41 3.61 2.97 9.82
CA SER A 41 3.98 1.58 10.10
C SER A 41 2.98 0.55 9.55
N SER A 42 1.77 0.98 9.16
CA SER A 42 0.73 0.15 8.57
C SER A 42 -0.08 0.95 7.55
N VAL A 43 -0.48 0.30 6.46
CA VAL A 43 -1.30 0.86 5.37
C VAL A 43 -2.31 -0.17 4.87
N ASP A 44 -3.40 0.29 4.29
CA ASP A 44 -4.34 -0.55 3.57
C ASP A 44 -3.90 -0.67 2.10
N GLY A 45 -3.69 -1.91 1.66
CA GLY A 45 -3.39 -2.27 0.28
C GLY A 45 -4.60 -2.84 -0.45
N PHE A 46 -4.68 -2.59 -1.76
CA PHE A 46 -5.74 -3.10 -2.62
C PHE A 46 -5.17 -3.79 -3.86
N VAL A 47 -5.63 -5.01 -4.13
CA VAL A 47 -5.25 -5.82 -5.29
C VAL A 47 -6.51 -6.44 -5.88
N GLY A 48 -6.88 -6.05 -7.10
CA GLY A 48 -7.89 -6.75 -7.89
C GLY A 48 -9.26 -6.95 -7.22
N GLY A 49 -9.69 -6.06 -6.32
CA GLY A 49 -10.95 -6.23 -5.57
C GLY A 49 -10.78 -6.69 -4.12
N ASP A 50 -9.56 -7.05 -3.70
CA ASP A 50 -9.26 -7.55 -2.37
C ASP A 50 -8.42 -6.56 -1.56
N TRP A 51 -8.69 -6.52 -0.26
CA TRP A 51 -7.99 -5.66 0.68
C TRP A 51 -6.94 -6.45 1.45
N LEU A 52 -5.76 -5.85 1.61
CA LEU A 52 -4.63 -6.42 2.33
C LEU A 52 -4.23 -5.45 3.46
N PRO A 53 -4.30 -5.85 4.74
CA PRO A 53 -3.65 -5.10 5.80
C PRO A 53 -2.13 -5.28 5.67
N LEU A 54 -1.38 -4.19 5.50
CA LEU A 54 0.06 -4.25 5.25
C LEU A 54 0.86 -3.49 6.28
N SER A 55 1.81 -4.17 6.91
CA SER A 55 2.85 -3.57 7.74
C SER A 55 3.99 -3.05 6.88
N TRP A 56 4.69 -2.02 7.35
CA TRP A 56 5.79 -1.35 6.64
C TRP A 56 6.92 -2.27 6.12
N TRP A 57 7.12 -3.45 6.70
CA TRP A 57 8.13 -4.42 6.28
C TRP A 57 7.62 -5.42 5.23
N GLU A 58 6.31 -5.46 4.95
CA GLU A 58 5.69 -6.41 4.02
C GLU A 58 5.68 -5.93 2.56
N PHE A 59 6.06 -4.67 2.32
CA PHE A 59 6.02 -4.04 1.00
C PHE A 59 7.19 -3.09 0.77
N SER A 60 7.54 -2.85 -0.49
CA SER A 60 8.59 -1.92 -0.89
C SER A 60 8.15 -0.45 -0.72
N GLU A 61 9.09 0.47 -0.58
CA GLU A 61 8.79 1.90 -0.79
C GLU A 61 8.22 2.05 -2.22
N GLY A 62 7.06 2.72 -2.33
CA GLY A 62 6.30 2.75 -3.58
C GLY A 62 6.82 3.82 -4.52
N VAL A 63 6.58 3.64 -5.82
CA VAL A 63 6.74 4.72 -6.78
C VAL A 63 5.48 5.58 -6.68
N GLU A 64 5.62 6.85 -6.28
CA GLU A 64 4.51 7.80 -6.36
C GLU A 64 4.08 7.91 -7.81
N ASP A 65 2.78 7.73 -8.06
CA ASP A 65 2.25 7.92 -9.40
C ASP A 65 2.37 9.42 -9.73
N PRO A 66 3.14 9.84 -10.75
CA PRO A 66 3.45 11.25 -10.99
C PRO A 66 2.26 12.07 -11.53
N THR A 67 1.04 11.55 -11.40
CA THR A 67 -0.19 12.16 -11.92
C THR A 67 -1.24 12.26 -10.80
N ALA A 68 -1.03 13.17 -9.85
CA ALA A 68 -2.03 13.58 -8.85
C ALA A 68 -1.99 15.09 -8.64
#